data_AF-A0A7Y5V477-F1
#
_entry.id   AF-A0A7Y5V477-F1
#
_cell.length_a   1.000
_cell.length_b   1.000
_cell.length_c   1.000
_cell.angle_alpha   90.00
_cell.angle_beta   90.00
_cell.angle_gamma   90.00
#
_symmetry.space_group_name_H-M   'P 1'
#
loop_
_entity.id
_entity.type
_entity.pdbx_description
1 polymer ?
#
loop_
_entity_poly.entity_id
_entity_poly.type
_entity_poly.pdbx_seq_one_letter_code
_entity_poly.pdbx_strand_id
1 'polypeptide(L)'
;MNKPVLGLVAGGVLGIFDGLTALVSAPEVAPQIAGIVAGSMGKGLVAGVLIGWFARKVNNLGAGVLFGLAMGALFALPFALMPDPATGQTYFWEILIPGSLVGLIVGFLTQRYGAAAGLAK
;
A
#
# COMPACT_ATOMS: atom_id res chain seq x y z
N MET A 1 2.61 15.76 -11.28
CA MET A 1 1.55 15.57 -10.26
C MET A 1 2.13 15.82 -8.87
N ASN A 2 1.35 16.40 -7.96
CA ASN A 2 1.79 16.66 -6.59
C ASN A 2 1.99 15.34 -5.81
N LYS A 3 3.03 15.26 -4.97
CA LYS A 3 3.45 14.02 -4.28
C LYS A 3 2.33 13.26 -3.55
N PRO A 4 1.45 13.88 -2.74
CA PRO A 4 0.33 13.17 -2.10
C PRO A 4 -0.73 12.67 -3.06
N VAL A 5 -1.00 13.38 -4.17
CA VAL A 5 -1.96 12.93 -5.18
C VAL A 5 -1.39 11.74 -5.95
N LEU A 6 -0.10 11.79 -6.28
CA LEU A 6 0.59 10.63 -6.85
C LEU A 6 0.56 9.43 -5.90
N GLY A 7 0.82 9.66 -4.61
CA GLY A 7 0.73 8.63 -3.59
C GLY A 7 -0.66 8.02 -3.47
N LEU A 8 -1.71 8.85 -3.42
CA LEU A 8 -3.10 8.42 -3.40
C LEU A 8 -3.44 7.53 -4.61
N VAL A 9 -3.16 8.00 -5.83
CA VAL A 9 -3.50 7.27 -7.06
C VAL A 9 -2.70 5.98 -7.16
N ALA A 10 -1.38 6.02 -6.96
CA ALA A 10 -0.53 4.85 -7.02
C ALA A 10 -0.91 3.83 -5.93
N GLY A 11 -1.13 4.30 -4.71
CA GLY A 11 -1.53 3.45 -3.58
C GLY A 11 -2.89 2.80 -3.78
N GLY A 12 -3.88 3.54 -4.30
CA GLY A 12 -5.20 2.97 -4.61
C GLY A 12 -5.15 1.91 -5.71
N VAL A 13 -4.45 2.19 -6.81
CA VAL A 13 -4.32 1.23 -7.93
C VAL A 13 -3.53 0.00 -7.51
N LEU A 14 -2.37 0.18 -6.87
CA LEU A 14 -1.56 -0.94 -6.41
C LEU A 14 -2.22 -1.71 -5.26
N GLY A 15 -3.03 -1.06 -4.44
CA GLY A 15 -3.85 -1.69 -3.41
C GLY A 15 -4.90 -2.66 -3.97
N ILE A 16 -5.41 -2.43 -5.17
CA ILE A 16 -6.26 -3.42 -5.86
C ILE A 16 -5.46 -4.68 -6.15
N PHE A 17 -4.24 -4.52 -6.67
CA PHE A 17 -3.36 -5.65 -6.98
C PHE A 17 -2.90 -6.40 -5.71
N ASP A 18 -2.65 -5.69 -4.61
CA ASP A 18 -2.40 -6.29 -3.28
C ASP A 18 -3.57 -7.18 -2.84
N GLY A 19 -4.82 -6.72 -2.97
CA GLY A 19 -5.97 -7.56 -2.65
C GLY A 19 -6.10 -8.77 -3.57
N LEU A 20 -5.79 -8.61 -4.86
CA LEU A 20 -5.86 -9.69 -5.85
C LEU A 20 -4.79 -10.77 -5.66
N THR A 21 -3.65 -10.49 -4.99
CA THR A 21 -2.65 -11.54 -4.72
C THR A 21 -3.23 -12.66 -3.86
N ALA A 22 -4.27 -12.38 -3.06
CA ALA A 22 -4.96 -13.38 -2.25
C ALA A 22 -5.54 -14.55 -3.08
N LEU A 23 -5.91 -14.32 -4.35
CA LEU A 23 -6.40 -15.40 -5.23
C LEU A 23 -5.34 -16.46 -5.53
N VAL A 24 -4.06 -16.08 -5.45
CA VAL A 24 -2.93 -16.97 -5.73
C VAL A 24 -2.32 -17.49 -4.43
N SER A 25 -2.22 -16.65 -3.40
CA SER A 25 -1.58 -17.02 -2.14
C SER A 25 -2.50 -17.74 -1.15
N ALA A 26 -3.82 -17.51 -1.23
CA ALA A 26 -4.84 -18.10 -0.35
C ALA A 26 -6.13 -18.35 -1.15
N PRO A 27 -6.13 -19.27 -2.13
CA PRO A 27 -7.25 -19.45 -3.06
C PRO A 27 -8.60 -19.75 -2.39
N GLU A 28 -8.59 -20.31 -1.17
CA GLU A 28 -9.77 -20.58 -0.36
C GLU A 28 -10.55 -19.31 0.06
N VAL A 29 -9.92 -18.13 0.06
CA VAL A 29 -10.59 -16.84 0.37
C VAL A 29 -11.27 -16.21 -0.85
N ALA A 30 -11.26 -16.87 -2.01
CA ALA A 30 -11.87 -16.37 -3.25
C ALA A 30 -13.33 -15.89 -3.10
N PRO A 31 -14.22 -16.53 -2.30
CA PRO A 31 -15.57 -16.02 -2.07
C PRO A 31 -15.62 -14.62 -1.44
N GLN A 32 -14.58 -14.22 -0.72
CA GLN A 32 -14.46 -12.94 -0.02
C GLN A 32 -13.63 -11.91 -0.79
N ILE A 33 -13.17 -12.23 -2.01
CA ILE A 33 -12.16 -11.44 -2.72
C ILE A 33 -12.57 -9.98 -2.94
N ALA A 34 -13.85 -9.71 -3.18
CA ALA A 34 -14.35 -8.35 -3.35
C ALA A 34 -14.11 -7.48 -2.11
N GLY A 35 -14.33 -8.04 -0.92
CA GLY A 35 -14.06 -7.37 0.36
C GLY A 35 -12.57 -7.18 0.61
N ILE A 36 -11.76 -8.19 0.29
CA ILE A 36 -10.30 -8.13 0.41
C ILE A 36 -9.72 -7.04 -0.50
N VAL A 37 -10.15 -6.99 -1.76
CA VAL A 37 -9.73 -5.97 -2.73
C VAL A 37 -10.15 -4.57 -2.28
N ALA A 38 -11.38 -4.40 -1.80
CA ALA A 38 -11.85 -3.12 -1.28
C ALA A 38 -11.02 -2.68 -0.04
N GLY A 39 -10.73 -3.60 0.87
CA GLY A 39 -9.89 -3.36 2.05
C GLY A 39 -8.46 -2.98 1.68
N SER A 40 -7.85 -3.69 0.74
CA SER A 40 -6.49 -3.41 0.26
C SER A 40 -6.38 -2.12 -0.55
N MET A 41 -7.37 -1.79 -1.37
CA MET A 41 -7.48 -0.47 -2.00
C MET A 41 -7.56 0.62 -0.92
N GLY A 42 -8.40 0.45 0.11
CA GLY A 42 -8.54 1.40 1.22
C GLY A 42 -7.23 1.65 1.96
N LYS A 43 -6.52 0.57 2.37
CA LYS A 43 -5.17 0.67 2.96
C LYS A 43 -4.20 1.40 2.03
N GLY A 44 -4.20 1.04 0.75
CA GLY A 44 -3.34 1.64 -0.27
C GLY A 44 -3.57 3.14 -0.46
N LEU A 45 -4.83 3.59 -0.48
CA LEU A 45 -5.18 5.02 -0.57
C LEU A 45 -4.64 5.80 0.64
N VAL A 46 -4.92 5.31 1.85
CA VAL A 46 -4.52 5.99 3.10
C VAL A 46 -3.00 6.02 3.24
N ALA A 47 -2.34 4.86 3.09
CA ALA A 47 -0.89 4.76 3.11
C ALA A 47 -0.28 5.65 2.03
N GLY A 48 -0.83 5.63 0.81
CA GLY A 48 -0.35 6.43 -0.32
C GLY A 48 -0.36 7.93 -0.06
N VAL A 49 -1.43 8.47 0.54
CA VAL A 49 -1.49 9.88 0.94
C VAL A 49 -0.41 10.22 1.95
N LEU A 50 -0.23 9.39 2.99
CA LEU A 50 0.77 9.60 4.03
C LEU A 50 2.20 9.55 3.47
N ILE A 51 2.48 8.57 2.62
CA ILE A 51 3.76 8.41 1.93
C ILE A 51 4.05 9.61 1.03
N GLY A 52 3.08 10.03 0.22
CA GLY A 52 3.25 11.19 -0.65
C GLY A 52 3.37 12.52 0.12
N TRP A 53 2.72 12.64 1.28
CA TRP A 53 2.89 13.78 2.19
C TRP A 53 4.29 13.80 2.80
N PHE A 54 4.79 12.65 3.26
CA PHE A 54 6.16 12.52 3.75
C PHE A 54 7.17 12.88 2.67
N ALA A 55 6.99 12.37 1.45
CA ALA A 55 7.85 12.66 0.32
C ALA A 55 7.84 14.16 -0.07
N ARG A 56 6.76 14.90 0.21
CA ARG A 56 6.73 16.37 0.03
C ARG A 56 7.68 17.08 1.00
N LYS A 57 7.83 16.56 2.21
CA LYS A 57 8.67 17.17 3.27
C LYS A 57 10.12 16.70 3.23
N VAL A 58 10.35 15.45 2.82
CA VAL A 58 11.66 14.81 2.85
C VAL A 58 12.10 14.51 1.43
N ASN A 59 13.16 15.17 0.96
CA ASN A 59 13.71 14.96 -0.39
C ASN A 59 14.84 13.93 -0.39
N ASN A 60 14.55 12.71 0.07
CA ASN A 60 15.52 11.61 0.12
C ASN A 60 14.83 10.32 -0.34
N LEU A 61 15.36 9.72 -1.41
CA LEU A 61 14.80 8.51 -2.01
C LEU A 61 14.77 7.34 -1.02
N GLY A 62 15.90 7.04 -0.37
CA GLY A 62 16.01 5.95 0.59
C GLY A 62 15.04 6.12 1.77
N ALA A 63 14.97 7.33 2.33
CA ALA A 63 14.03 7.61 3.41
C ALA A 63 12.56 7.44 2.99
N GLY A 64 12.20 7.87 1.76
CA GLY A 64 10.84 7.67 1.25
C GLY A 64 10.50 6.21 0.95
N VAL A 65 11.46 5.43 0.46
CA VAL A 65 11.31 3.98 0.24
C VAL A 65 11.12 3.26 1.57
N LEU A 66 11.95 3.55 2.58
CA LEU A 66 11.84 2.97 3.92
C LEU A 66 10.54 3.37 4.63
N PHE A 67 10.14 4.64 4.52
CA PHE A 67 8.86 5.11 5.05
C PHE A 67 7.68 4.43 4.35
N GLY A 68 7.78 4.28 3.02
CA GLY A 68 6.81 3.55 2.21
C GLY A 68 6.64 2.10 2.67
N LEU A 69 7.75 1.37 2.79
CA LEU A 69 7.78 0.00 3.31
C LEU A 69 7.13 -0.07 4.70
N ALA A 70 7.52 0.82 5.61
CA ALA A 70 7.01 0.84 6.97
C ALA A 70 5.50 1.10 7.02
N MET A 71 4.98 2.03 6.21
CA MET A 71 3.54 2.28 6.11
C MET A 71 2.80 1.11 5.48
N GLY A 72 3.31 0.53 4.39
CA GLY A 72 2.72 -0.65 3.78
C GLY A 72 2.58 -1.81 4.77
N ALA A 73 3.65 -2.10 5.51
CA ALA A 73 3.66 -3.10 6.57
C ALA A 73 2.69 -2.75 7.70
N LEU A 74 2.74 -1.51 8.20
CA LEU A 74 1.91 -1.04 9.32
C LEU A 74 0.41 -1.16 9.02
N PHE A 75 -0.03 -0.79 7.81
CA PHE A 75 -1.43 -0.88 7.44
C PHE A 75 -1.87 -2.31 7.10
N ALA A 76 -0.96 -3.17 6.65
CA ALA A 76 -1.24 -4.59 6.40
C ALA A 76 -1.27 -5.43 7.70
N LEU A 77 -0.46 -5.06 8.71
CA LEU A 77 -0.22 -5.86 9.92
C LEU A 77 -1.49 -6.25 10.70
N PRO A 78 -2.47 -5.36 10.95
CA PRO A 78 -3.69 -5.75 11.66
C PRO A 78 -4.44 -6.89 10.96
N PHE A 79 -4.50 -6.86 9.63
CA PHE A 79 -5.16 -7.89 8.82
C PHE A 79 -4.33 -9.17 8.74
N ALA A 80 -3.00 -9.04 8.71
CA ALA A 80 -2.08 -10.19 8.74
C ALA A 80 -2.11 -10.96 10.08
N LEU A 81 -2.48 -10.30 11.19
CA LEU A 81 -2.53 -10.92 12.53
C LEU A 81 -3.91 -11.51 12.89
N MET A 82 -4.96 -11.13 12.17
CA MET A 82 -6.32 -11.60 12.44
C MET A 82 -6.60 -12.89 11.67
N PRO A 83 -7.18 -13.92 12.31
CA PRO A 83 -7.70 -15.08 11.60
C PRO A 83 -8.82 -14.67 10.64
N ASP A 84 -8.82 -15.26 9.44
CA ASP A 84 -9.93 -15.09 8.50
C ASP A 84 -11.21 -15.69 9.10
N PRO A 85 -12.34 -14.97 9.08
CA PRO A 85 -13.57 -15.43 9.71
C PRO A 85 -14.22 -16.63 9.02
N ALA A 86 -13.90 -16.90 7.74
CA ALA A 86 -14.45 -18.05 7.02
C ALA A 86 -13.56 -19.28 7.11
N THR A 87 -12.23 -19.11 7.06
CA THR A 87 -11.28 -20.24 7.05
C THR A 87 -10.67 -20.53 8.42
N GLY A 88 -10.70 -19.57 9.34
CA GLY A 88 -10.05 -19.64 10.64
C GLY A 88 -8.52 -19.58 10.58
N GLN A 89 -7.93 -19.41 9.38
CA GLN A 89 -6.50 -19.38 9.16
C GLN A 89 -5.95 -17.96 9.23
N THR A 90 -4.67 -17.84 9.59
CA THR A 90 -3.97 -16.55 9.62
C THR A 90 -3.03 -16.44 8.43
N TYR A 91 -3.30 -15.50 7.53
CA TYR A 91 -2.55 -15.26 6.29
C TYR A 91 -1.47 -14.19 6.48
N PHE A 92 -0.56 -14.44 7.41
CA PHE A 92 0.38 -13.42 7.86
C PHE A 92 1.32 -12.95 6.74
N TRP A 93 2.00 -13.87 6.07
CA TRP A 93 3.01 -13.52 5.05
C TRP A 93 2.36 -13.11 3.73
N GLU A 94 1.24 -13.73 3.42
CA GLU A 94 0.43 -13.53 2.22
C GLU A 94 -0.18 -12.13 2.20
N ILE A 95 -0.44 -11.53 3.36
CA ILE A 95 -0.96 -10.15 3.49
C ILE A 95 0.18 -9.16 3.72
N LEU A 96 1.13 -9.47 4.59
CA LEU A 96 2.16 -8.51 5.00
C LEU A 96 3.14 -8.20 3.86
N ILE A 97 3.59 -9.20 3.12
CA ILE A 97 4.61 -9.01 2.07
C ILE A 97 4.08 -8.16 0.91
N PRO A 98 2.92 -8.50 0.28
CA PRO A 98 2.40 -7.71 -0.83
C PRO A 98 2.05 -6.28 -0.41
N GLY A 99 1.44 -6.09 0.77
CA GLY A 99 1.13 -4.75 1.30
C GLY A 99 2.38 -3.91 1.56
N SER A 100 3.44 -4.51 2.09
CA SER A 100 4.74 -3.83 2.30
C SER A 100 5.39 -3.43 0.97
N LEU A 101 5.31 -4.30 -0.05
CA LEU A 101 5.82 -4.02 -1.38
C LEU A 101 5.07 -2.88 -2.05
N VAL A 102 3.73 -2.83 -1.93
CA VAL A 102 2.94 -1.69 -2.42
C VAL A 102 3.41 -0.40 -1.78
N GLY A 103 3.55 -0.37 -0.45
CA GLY A 103 4.07 0.80 0.27
C GLY A 103 5.46 1.23 -0.22
N LEU A 104 6.38 0.26 -0.39
CA LEU A 104 7.73 0.49 -0.91
C LEU A 104 7.69 1.14 -2.31
N ILE A 105 6.91 0.57 -3.23
CA ILE A 105 6.77 1.07 -4.60
C ILE A 105 6.18 2.48 -4.59
N VAL A 106 5.15 2.74 -3.78
CA VAL A 106 4.57 4.08 -3.65
C VAL A 106 5.60 5.08 -3.09
N GLY A 107 6.42 4.67 -2.12
CA GLY A 107 7.54 5.46 -1.60
C GLY A 107 8.55 5.84 -2.68
N PHE A 108 8.95 4.86 -3.50
CA PHE A 108 9.80 5.10 -4.67
C PHE A 108 9.14 6.07 -5.66
N LEU A 109 7.89 5.83 -6.05
CA LEU A 109 7.18 6.63 -7.06
C LEU A 109 7.03 8.09 -6.63
N THR A 110 6.60 8.31 -5.38
CA THR A 110 6.37 9.66 -4.83
C THR A 110 7.67 10.44 -4.67
N GLN A 111 8.78 9.79 -4.34
CA GLN A 111 10.10 10.45 -4.28
C GLN A 111 10.70 10.71 -5.66
N ARG A 112 10.61 9.73 -6.57
CA ARG A 112 11.28 9.79 -7.88
C ARG A 112 10.54 10.65 -8.89
N TYR A 113 9.21 10.56 -8.94
CA TYR A 113 8.38 11.17 -9.99
C TYR A 113 7.43 12.26 -9.49
N GLY A 114 7.27 12.40 -8.18
CA GLY A 114 6.39 13.40 -7.63
C GLY A 114 7.04 14.79 -7.67
N ALA A 115 6.39 15.74 -8.32
CA ALA A 115 6.89 17.10 -8.43
C ALA A 115 6.72 17.85 -7.10
N ALA A 116 7.73 18.62 -6.70
CA ALA A 116 7.57 19.62 -5.66
C ALA A 116 6.51 20.63 -6.13
N ALA A 117 5.49 20.88 -5.30
CA ALA A 117 4.35 21.72 -5.64
C ALA A 117 4.68 23.22 -5.82
N GLY A 118 5.94 23.59 -6.10
CA GLY A 118 6.44 24.96 -6.18
C GLY A 118 7.23 25.30 -7.44
N LEU A 119 7.24 24.45 -8.47
CA LEU A 119 7.89 24.75 -9.77
C LEU A 119 6.89 25.13 -10.88
N ALA A 120 5.60 25.20 -10.58
CA ALA A 120 4.64 25.89 -11.44
C ALA A 120 4.71 27.39 -11.09
N LYS A 121 5.63 28.10 -11.74
CA LYS A 121 5.57 29.55 -11.92
C LYS A 121 4.91 29.83 -13.26
#